data_AF-A0A7X8AKE9-F1
#
_entry.id   AF-A0A7X8AKE9-F1
#
_cell.length_a   1.000
_cell.length_b   1.000
_cell.length_c   1.000
_cell.angle_alpha   90.00
_cell.angle_beta   90.00
_cell.angle_gamma   90.00
#
_symmetry.space_group_name_H-M   'P 1'
#
loop_
_entity.id
_entity.type
_entity.pdbx_description
1 polymer ?
#
loop_
_entity_poly.entity_id
_entity_poly.type
_entity_poly.pdbx_seq_one_letter_code
_entity_poly.pdbx_strand_id
1 'polypeptide(L)'
;MKKVGLLLPEMMSHLAHKPVTRLYPFEKVTAPEGFRGTPRFKPNNCIGCKACVRDCTAEAIEIDVRKIDPPPGSPEGTKPTKKMVCTIYLDRCVHCARCVEVCPKDALYMDTEFEVANFTRDALKIVQESD
;
A
#
# COMPACT_ATOMS: atom_id res chain seq x y z
N MET A 1 19.59 -26.63 -45.52
CA MET A 1 19.53 -25.28 -46.11
C MET A 1 18.84 -24.35 -45.11
N LYS A 2 19.49 -23.25 -44.69
CA LYS A 2 18.84 -22.27 -43.80
C LYS A 2 17.73 -21.58 -44.61
N LYS A 3 16.46 -21.78 -44.23
CA LYS A 3 15.32 -21.08 -44.84
C LYS A 3 15.32 -19.63 -44.38
N VAL A 4 16.12 -18.80 -45.05
CA VAL A 4 16.17 -17.36 -44.84
C VAL A 4 14.77 -16.78 -45.12
N GLY A 5 14.23 -15.98 -44.20
CA GLY A 5 12.93 -15.32 -44.40
C GLY A 5 11.69 -16.15 -44.06
N LEU A 6 11.84 -17.30 -43.38
CA LEU A 6 10.69 -18.12 -42.94
C LEU A 6 9.65 -17.32 -42.13
N LEU A 7 10.08 -16.31 -41.37
CA LEU A 7 9.22 -15.49 -40.52
C LEU A 7 8.65 -14.26 -41.23
N LEU A 8 9.06 -13.95 -42.48
CA LEU A 8 8.59 -12.76 -43.19
C LEU A 8 7.06 -12.72 -43.34
N PRO A 9 6.35 -13.82 -43.67
CA PRO A 9 4.88 -13.79 -43.75
C PRO A 9 4.21 -13.43 -42.41
N GLU A 10 4.74 -13.96 -41.31
CA GLU A 10 4.23 -13.67 -39.96
C GLU A 10 4.54 -12.23 -39.54
N MET A 11 5.73 -11.72 -39.87
CA MET A 11 6.07 -10.32 -39.62
C MET A 11 5.14 -9.37 -40.39
N MET A 12 4.83 -9.71 -41.64
CA MET A 12 3.92 -8.91 -42.47
C MET A 12 2.47 -8.98 -41.98
N SER A 13 2.01 -10.10 -41.42
CA SER A 13 0.66 -10.21 -40.86
C SER A 13 0.49 -9.27 -39.66
N HIS A 14 1.51 -9.15 -38.81
CA HIS A 14 1.46 -8.29 -37.61
C HIS A 14 1.45 -6.78 -37.91
N LEU A 15 1.98 -6.31 -39.05
CA LEU A 15 1.97 -4.89 -39.42
C LEU A 15 0.56 -4.34 -39.69
N ALA A 16 -0.39 -5.21 -40.04
CA ALA A 16 -1.79 -4.83 -40.28
C ALA A 16 -2.60 -4.67 -38.98
N HIS A 17 -2.08 -5.16 -37.85
CA HIS A 17 -2.76 -5.09 -36.56
C HIS A 17 -2.37 -3.82 -35.80
N LYS A 18 -3.31 -3.27 -35.02
CA LYS A 18 -3.02 -2.16 -34.10
C LYS A 18 -2.08 -2.62 -32.98
N PRO A 19 -1.25 -1.71 -32.42
CA PRO A 19 -0.40 -2.04 -31.27
C PRO A 19 -1.23 -2.55 -30.09
N VAL A 20 -0.78 -3.65 -29.48
CA VAL A 20 -1.39 -4.23 -28.26
C VAL A 20 -0.97 -3.45 -27.00
N THR A 21 0.02 -2.57 -27.12
CA THR A 21 0.57 -1.74 -26.03
C THR A 21 -0.42 -0.68 -25.54
N ARG A 22 -0.38 -0.38 -24.24
CA ARG A 22 -1.06 0.78 -23.65
C ARG A 22 -0.10 1.95 -23.51
N LEU A 23 -0.58 3.16 -23.76
CA LEU A 23 0.24 4.39 -23.74
C LEU A 23 0.30 5.00 -22.33
N TYR A 24 0.96 4.34 -21.38
CA TYR A 24 1.23 4.94 -20.07
C TYR A 24 2.20 6.13 -20.21
N PRO A 25 1.98 7.28 -19.55
CA PRO A 25 0.96 7.60 -18.54
C PRO A 25 -0.37 8.19 -19.06
N PHE A 26 -0.54 8.35 -20.38
CA PHE A 26 -1.74 8.94 -20.99
C PHE A 26 -2.97 8.02 -20.88
N GLU A 27 -2.76 6.71 -20.93
CA GLU A 27 -3.76 5.68 -20.67
C GLU A 27 -3.43 4.97 -19.35
N LYS A 28 -4.12 5.34 -18.27
CA LYS A 28 -3.90 4.71 -16.96
C LYS A 28 -4.41 3.27 -16.96
N VAL A 29 -3.59 2.39 -16.37
CA VAL A 29 -3.95 0.98 -16.19
C VAL A 29 -4.74 0.85 -14.88
N THR A 30 -5.92 0.25 -14.95
CA THR A 30 -6.68 -0.13 -13.74
C THR A 30 -6.02 -1.34 -13.09
N ALA A 31 -5.74 -1.24 -11.79
CA ALA A 31 -5.23 -2.37 -11.02
C ALA A 31 -6.26 -3.52 -11.04
N PRO A 32 -5.83 -4.78 -11.20
CA PRO A 32 -6.72 -5.93 -11.13
C PRO A 32 -7.25 -6.14 -9.70
N GLU A 33 -8.32 -6.93 -9.57
CA GLU A 33 -8.82 -7.35 -8.26
C GLU A 33 -7.75 -8.12 -7.48
N GLY A 34 -7.61 -7.82 -6.19
CA GLY A 34 -6.58 -8.43 -5.33
C GLY A 34 -5.16 -7.88 -5.54
N PHE A 35 -4.99 -6.82 -6.34
CA PHE A 35 -3.71 -6.14 -6.47
C PHE A 35 -3.20 -5.65 -5.10
N ARG A 36 -1.91 -5.88 -4.85
CA ARG A 36 -1.23 -5.53 -3.60
C ARG A 36 -0.48 -4.22 -3.78
N GLY A 37 -1.22 -3.13 -3.95
CA GLY A 37 -0.64 -1.79 -4.07
C GLY A 37 -0.22 -1.23 -2.72
N THR A 38 -0.46 0.05 -2.49
CA THR A 38 0.05 0.73 -1.30
C THR A 38 -0.71 0.29 -0.04
N PRO A 39 -0.03 -0.18 1.02
CA PRO A 39 -0.68 -0.49 2.29
C PRO A 39 -1.21 0.78 2.95
N ARG A 40 -2.45 0.73 3.45
CA ARG A 40 -3.13 1.84 4.11
C ARG A 40 -3.71 1.39 5.45
N PHE A 41 -3.87 2.35 6.36
CA PHE A 41 -4.31 2.12 7.73
C PHE A 41 -5.65 2.82 8.03
N LYS A 42 -6.56 2.11 8.72
CA LYS A 42 -7.83 2.58 9.29
C LYS A 42 -7.67 2.69 10.81
N PRO A 43 -7.34 3.88 11.34
CA PRO A 43 -6.96 4.02 12.75
C PRO A 43 -8.04 3.60 13.74
N ASN A 44 -9.31 3.90 13.44
CA ASN A 44 -10.44 3.62 14.32
C ASN A 44 -10.71 2.12 14.51
N ASN A 45 -10.20 1.27 13.62
CA ASN A 45 -10.32 -0.18 13.74
C ASN A 45 -9.16 -0.80 14.54
N CYS A 46 -8.05 -0.08 14.71
CA CYS A 46 -6.85 -0.62 15.33
C CYS A 46 -7.00 -0.71 16.85
N ILE A 47 -6.60 -1.85 17.41
CA ILE A 47 -6.57 -2.09 18.86
C ILE A 47 -5.15 -2.06 19.45
N GLY A 48 -4.14 -1.76 18.63
CA GLY A 48 -2.75 -1.67 19.09
C GLY A 48 -2.10 -3.01 19.46
N CYS A 49 -2.58 -4.14 18.92
CA CYS A 49 -2.05 -5.48 19.25
C CYS A 49 -0.66 -5.78 18.68
N LYS A 50 -0.18 -4.94 17.73
CA LYS A 50 1.12 -5.06 17.05
C LYS A 50 1.38 -6.39 16.34
N ALA A 51 0.33 -7.16 16.00
CA ALA A 51 0.47 -8.39 15.21
C ALA A 51 1.08 -8.12 13.83
N CYS A 52 0.63 -7.05 13.15
CA CYS A 52 1.18 -6.62 11.87
C CYS A 52 2.67 -6.23 11.93
N VAL A 53 3.13 -5.68 13.06
CA VAL A 53 4.54 -5.31 13.27
C VAL A 53 5.39 -6.58 13.41
N ARG A 54 4.95 -7.53 14.24
CA ARG A 54 5.66 -8.79 14.48
C ARG A 54 5.77 -9.66 13.23
N ASP A 55 4.73 -9.69 12.40
CA ASP A 55 4.70 -10.53 11.20
C ASP A 55 5.35 -9.86 9.98
N CYS A 56 5.73 -8.58 10.08
CA CYS A 56 6.39 -7.86 8.99
C CYS A 56 7.87 -8.26 8.90
N THR A 57 8.20 -9.13 7.94
CA THR A 57 9.59 -9.56 7.69
C THR A 57 10.51 -8.44 7.21
N ALA A 58 9.95 -7.33 6.71
CA ALA A 58 10.70 -6.18 6.21
C ALA A 58 10.81 -5.04 7.23
N GLU A 59 10.25 -5.20 8.44
CA GLU A 59 10.25 -4.17 9.49
C GLU A 59 9.76 -2.79 8.97
N ALA A 60 8.71 -2.84 8.14
CA ALA A 60 8.17 -1.70 7.42
C ALA A 60 6.99 -1.01 8.12
N ILE A 61 6.53 -1.54 9.27
CA ILE A 61 5.36 -1.05 10.00
C ILE A 61 5.73 -0.78 11.45
N GLU A 62 5.31 0.37 11.96
CA GLU A 62 5.43 0.78 13.34
C GLU A 62 4.06 1.24 13.86
N ILE A 63 3.70 0.80 15.08
CA ILE A 63 2.43 1.13 15.72
C ILE A 63 2.70 1.77 17.08
N ASP A 64 2.30 3.02 17.20
CA ASP A 64 2.34 3.80 18.44
C ASP A 64 0.93 4.02 18.99
N VAL A 65 0.80 3.87 20.31
CA VAL A 65 -0.46 4.12 21.03
C VAL A 65 -0.21 5.27 21.99
N ARG A 66 -0.66 6.47 21.62
CA ARG A 66 -0.52 7.68 22.44
C ARG A 66 -1.74 7.84 23.32
N LYS A 67 -1.56 8.28 24.57
CA LYS A 67 -2.67 8.70 25.43
C LYS A 67 -2.91 10.18 25.19
N ILE A 68 -4.15 10.58 24.94
CA ILE A 68 -4.56 11.97 24.84
C ILE A 68 -5.37 12.29 26.09
N ASP A 69 -4.90 13.26 26.86
CA ASP A 69 -5.65 13.75 28.01
C ASP A 69 -6.88 14.54 27.55
N PRO A 70 -7.98 14.51 28.32
CA PRO A 70 -9.19 15.26 27.98
C PRO A 70 -8.88 16.76 27.84
N PRO A 71 -9.50 17.47 26.87
CA PRO A 71 -9.30 18.91 26.74
C PRO A 71 -9.72 19.65 28.01
N PRO A 72 -9.07 20.79 28.34
CA PRO A 72 -9.42 21.59 29.50
C PRO A 72 -10.89 22.03 29.43
N GLY A 73 -11.67 21.73 30.48
CA GLY A 73 -13.13 21.92 30.51
C GLY A 73 -13.96 20.65 30.32
N SER A 74 -13.32 19.49 30.13
CA SER A 74 -14.02 18.19 30.11
C SER A 74 -14.62 17.85 31.48
N PRO A 75 -15.77 17.13 31.54
CA PRO A 75 -16.37 16.69 32.81
C PRO A 75 -15.37 15.93 33.70
N GLU A 76 -15.44 16.14 35.02
CA GLU A 76 -14.65 15.37 36.00
C GLU A 76 -14.89 13.86 35.79
N GLY A 77 -13.79 13.10 35.66
CA GLY A 77 -13.83 11.66 35.41
C GLY A 77 -13.77 11.24 33.93
N THR A 78 -13.67 12.19 32.99
CA THR A 78 -13.42 11.88 31.57
C THR A 78 -12.10 11.12 31.43
N LYS A 79 -12.15 9.92 30.85
CA LYS A 79 -10.97 9.07 30.68
C LYS A 79 -10.12 9.55 29.50
N PRO A 80 -8.78 9.43 29.58
CA PRO A 80 -7.90 9.68 28.43
C PRO A 80 -8.26 8.75 27.27
N THR A 81 -8.32 9.31 26.06
CA THR A 81 -8.51 8.53 24.83
C THR A 81 -7.15 8.00 24.33
N LYS A 82 -7.20 6.98 23.48
CA LYS A 82 -6.00 6.41 22.86
C LYS A 82 -5.95 6.83 21.40
N LYS A 83 -4.87 7.50 21.00
CA LYS A 83 -4.55 7.77 19.59
C LYS A 83 -3.77 6.61 19.02
N MET A 84 -4.26 6.01 17.95
CA MET A 84 -3.54 4.98 17.21
C MET A 84 -2.77 5.66 16.08
N VAL A 85 -1.45 5.54 16.08
CA VAL A 85 -0.59 6.07 15.03
C VAL A 85 0.12 4.90 14.36
N CYS A 86 -0.05 4.78 13.04
CA CYS A 86 0.64 3.80 12.22
C CYS A 86 1.60 4.53 11.29
N THR A 87 2.86 4.09 11.32
CA THR A 87 3.87 4.52 10.38
C THR A 87 4.21 3.36 9.45
N ILE A 88 4.16 3.62 8.15
CA ILE A 88 4.49 2.66 7.10
C ILE A 88 5.67 3.21 6.30
N TYR A 89 6.74 2.43 6.20
CA TYR A 89 7.95 2.74 5.47
C TYR A 89 7.90 2.07 4.08
N LEU A 90 7.47 2.80 3.04
CA LEU A 90 7.32 2.24 1.70
C LEU A 90 8.66 1.90 1.04
N ASP A 91 9.76 2.51 1.48
CA ASP A 91 11.11 2.15 1.06
C ASP A 91 11.53 0.74 1.50
N ARG A 92 10.88 0.20 2.54
CA ARG A 92 11.15 -1.16 3.08
C ARG A 92 10.08 -2.16 2.67
N CYS A 93 8.85 -1.71 2.50
CA CYS A 93 7.70 -2.57 2.23
C CYS A 93 7.89 -3.39 0.96
N VAL A 94 7.70 -4.71 1.05
CA VAL A 94 7.76 -5.64 -0.09
C VAL A 94 6.35 -6.03 -0.61
N HIS A 95 5.31 -5.32 -0.17
CA HIS A 95 3.92 -5.49 -0.64
C HIS A 95 3.38 -6.93 -0.52
N CYS A 96 3.84 -7.68 0.50
CA CYS A 96 3.45 -9.08 0.70
C CYS A 96 2.03 -9.28 1.28
N ALA A 97 1.37 -8.21 1.75
CA ALA A 97 0.04 -8.20 2.37
C ALA A 97 -0.14 -9.03 3.67
N ARG A 98 0.94 -9.58 4.26
CA ARG A 98 0.86 -10.32 5.54
C ARG A 98 0.28 -9.48 6.68
N CYS A 99 0.59 -8.20 6.72
CA CYS A 99 0.07 -7.27 7.71
C CYS A 99 -1.45 -7.10 7.65
N VAL A 100 -2.06 -7.29 6.48
CA VAL A 100 -3.51 -7.28 6.26
C VAL A 100 -4.11 -8.58 6.76
N GLU A 101 -3.53 -9.72 6.35
CA GLU A 101 -4.04 -11.05 6.71
C GLU A 101 -3.99 -11.36 8.21
N VAL A 102 -2.95 -10.89 8.91
CA VAL A 102 -2.83 -11.10 10.37
C VAL A 102 -3.68 -10.12 11.18
N CYS A 103 -4.23 -9.07 10.57
CA CYS A 103 -4.94 -8.05 11.32
C CYS A 103 -6.31 -8.57 11.79
N PRO A 104 -6.55 -8.72 13.11
CA PRO A 104 -7.82 -9.30 13.60
C PRO A 104 -9.01 -8.33 13.51
N LYS A 105 -8.78 -7.10 13.05
CA LYS A 105 -9.77 -6.00 13.01
C LYS A 105 -9.81 -5.28 11.66
N ASP A 106 -9.13 -5.82 10.64
CA ASP A 106 -9.09 -5.23 9.30
C ASP A 106 -8.70 -3.74 9.31
N ALA A 107 -7.77 -3.40 10.22
CA ALA A 107 -7.25 -2.04 10.35
C ALA A 107 -6.20 -1.70 9.30
N LEU A 108 -5.65 -2.70 8.61
CA LEU A 108 -4.75 -2.53 7.47
C LEU A 108 -5.40 -3.11 6.22
N TYR A 109 -5.19 -2.48 5.08
CA TYR A 109 -5.65 -2.98 3.78
C TYR A 109 -4.66 -2.59 2.68
N MET A 110 -4.70 -3.34 1.56
CA MET A 110 -3.94 -2.99 0.36
C MET A 110 -4.80 -2.14 -0.55
N ASP A 111 -4.30 -0.98 -0.95
CA ASP A 111 -4.93 -0.13 -1.96
C ASP A 111 -4.46 -0.54 -3.37
N THR A 112 -5.02 0.12 -4.38
CA THR A 112 -4.71 -0.07 -5.80
C THR A 112 -3.63 0.87 -6.31
N GLU A 113 -3.20 1.85 -5.50
CA GLU A 113 -2.17 2.82 -5.87
C GLU A 113 -0.79 2.16 -5.99
N PHE A 114 -0.18 2.28 -7.16
CA PHE A 114 1.17 1.82 -7.48
C PHE A 114 2.13 2.95 -7.86
N GLU A 115 1.63 4.17 -8.10
CA GLU A 115 2.40 5.33 -8.53
C GLU A 115 3.05 6.07 -7.34
N VAL A 116 3.76 5.35 -6.45
CA VAL A 116 4.30 5.89 -5.19
C VAL A 116 5.75 6.41 -5.27
N ALA A 117 6.30 6.55 -6.48
CA ALA A 117 7.67 7.00 -6.66
C ALA A 117 7.87 8.43 -6.09
N ASN A 118 8.97 8.63 -5.37
CA ASN A 118 9.31 9.92 -4.78
C ASN A 118 10.83 10.17 -4.80
N PHE A 119 11.24 11.43 -4.65
CA PHE A 119 12.65 11.84 -4.75
C PHE A 119 13.44 11.66 -3.45
N THR A 120 12.75 11.58 -2.32
CA THR A 120 13.38 11.44 -1.00
C THR A 120 12.82 10.23 -0.27
N ARG A 121 13.66 9.64 0.59
CA ARG A 121 13.26 8.50 1.42
C ARG A 121 12.18 8.87 2.43
N ASP A 122 12.25 10.07 3.00
CA ASP A 122 11.26 10.54 3.99
C ASP A 122 9.88 10.72 3.36
N ALA A 123 9.80 11.08 2.08
CA ALA A 123 8.52 11.17 1.37
C ALA A 123 7.87 9.80 1.09
N LEU A 124 8.61 8.70 1.29
CA LEU A 124 8.09 7.32 1.25
C LEU A 124 7.59 6.84 2.63
N LYS A 125 7.68 7.68 3.67
CA LYS A 125 7.14 7.41 4.99
C LYS A 125 5.70 7.90 5.07
N ILE A 126 4.76 6.97 5.19
CA ILE A 126 3.34 7.27 5.38
C ILE A 126 3.03 7.22 6.88
N VAL A 127 2.45 8.29 7.42
CA VAL A 127 1.96 8.34 8.80
C VAL A 127 0.46 8.54 8.78
N GLN A 128 -0.29 7.65 9.42
CA GLN A 128 -1.74 7.70 9.52
C GLN A 128 -2.15 7.55 10.98
N GLU A 129 -3.00 8.44 11.46
CA GLU A 129 -3.40 8.51 12.86
C GLU A 129 -4.91 8.65 13.03
N SER A 130 -5.43 8.17 14.16
CA SER A 130 -6.84 8.38 14.52
C SER A 130 -7.08 9.84 14.85
N ASP A 131 -8.31 10.29 14.61
CA ASP A 131 -8.78 11.60 15.05
C ASP A 131 -8.66 11.77 16.57
#